data_AF-A0A930ZGC8-F1
#
_entry.id   AF-A0A930ZGC8-F1
#
_cell.length_a   1.000
_cell.length_b   1.000
_cell.length_c   1.000
_cell.angle_alpha   90.00
_cell.angle_beta   90.00
_cell.angle_gamma   90.00
#
_symmetry.space_group_name_H-M   'P 1'
#
loop_
_entity.id
_entity.type
_entity.pdbx_description
1 polymer ?
#
loop_
_entity_poly.entity_id
_entity_poly.type
_entity_poly.pdbx_seq_one_letter_code
_entity_poly.pdbx_strand_id
1 'polypeptide(L)'
;MALHQQIERLLKTLEVPDLAVEIPDDMADEVGLLEVVDLAICSFIENSDDEESPLGLIEADPSAYDLSEEPEREELQAAVRDFMNAGDSTFTLITPQSPIQPDGGESLDKYWVFLLEMPSLSGHRWWAVVNKHKRSDSYNYGIIE
;
A
#
# COMPACT_ATOMS: atom_id res chain seq x y z
N MET A 1 -11.00 -11.91 -17.98
CA MET A 1 -11.89 -10.93 -17.32
C MET A 1 -11.22 -9.56 -17.45
N ALA A 2 -11.91 -8.45 -17.22
CA ALA A 2 -11.22 -7.16 -17.14
C ALA A 2 -10.42 -7.11 -15.83
N LEU A 3 -9.17 -6.60 -15.86
CA LEU A 3 -8.30 -6.50 -14.68
C LEU A 3 -9.00 -5.83 -13.49
N HIS A 4 -9.73 -4.74 -13.74
CA HIS A 4 -10.50 -4.00 -12.73
C HIS A 4 -11.42 -4.92 -11.89
N GLN A 5 -12.11 -5.88 -12.53
CA GLN A 5 -12.98 -6.85 -11.84
C GLN A 5 -12.22 -7.91 -11.03
N GLN A 6 -10.90 -8.01 -11.20
CA GLN A 6 -10.03 -8.86 -10.39
C GLN A 6 -9.47 -8.06 -9.20
N ILE A 7 -9.10 -6.80 -9.42
CA ILE A 7 -8.72 -5.85 -8.37
C ILE A 7 -9.89 -5.61 -7.40
N GLU A 8 -11.09 -5.31 -7.90
CA GLU A 8 -12.32 -5.19 -7.08
C GLU A 8 -12.55 -6.39 -6.13
N ARG A 9 -12.11 -7.59 -6.53
CA ARG A 9 -12.27 -8.82 -5.74
C ARG A 9 -11.12 -9.03 -4.77
N LEU A 10 -9.91 -8.67 -5.18
CA LEU A 10 -8.73 -8.65 -4.32
C LEU A 10 -8.94 -7.67 -3.16
N LEU A 11 -9.31 -6.42 -3.45
CA LEU A 11 -9.66 -5.40 -2.45
C LEU A 11 -10.71 -5.89 -1.45
N LYS A 12 -11.79 -6.55 -1.93
CA LYS A 12 -12.83 -7.17 -1.08
C LYS A 12 -12.36 -8.41 -0.31
N THR A 13 -11.23 -9.01 -0.67
CA THR A 13 -10.60 -10.14 0.03
C THR A 13 -9.60 -9.66 1.08
N LEU A 14 -8.95 -8.51 0.83
CA LEU A 14 -8.06 -7.81 1.76
C LEU A 14 -8.80 -6.84 2.70
N GLU A 15 -10.13 -6.85 2.68
CA GLU A 15 -11.03 -6.01 3.47
C GLU A 15 -10.83 -4.49 3.27
N VAL A 16 -10.30 -4.09 2.10
CA VAL A 16 -10.12 -2.69 1.66
C VAL A 16 -10.92 -2.35 0.38
N PRO A 17 -12.25 -2.61 0.34
CA PRO A 17 -13.08 -2.49 -0.87
C PRO A 17 -13.17 -1.09 -1.47
N ASP A 18 -12.95 -0.04 -0.70
CA ASP A 18 -13.18 1.36 -1.10
C ASP A 18 -11.87 2.12 -1.44
N LEU A 19 -10.72 1.44 -1.37
CA LEU A 19 -9.40 1.97 -1.77
C LEU A 19 -9.35 2.24 -3.28
N ALA A 20 -9.03 3.48 -3.67
CA ALA A 20 -8.96 3.88 -5.07
C ALA A 20 -7.66 3.41 -5.75
N VAL A 21 -7.73 2.32 -6.52
CA VAL A 21 -6.56 1.73 -7.22
C VAL A 21 -6.37 2.32 -8.62
N GLU A 22 -5.27 3.03 -8.84
CA GLU A 22 -4.87 3.59 -10.14
C GLU A 22 -3.74 2.76 -10.79
N ILE A 23 -4.02 2.20 -11.96
CA ILE A 23 -3.07 1.43 -12.77
C ILE A 23 -3.22 1.87 -14.24
N PRO A 24 -2.12 2.24 -14.94
CA PRO A 24 -2.16 2.56 -16.36
C PRO A 24 -2.65 1.41 -17.26
N ASP A 25 -3.47 1.74 -18.27
CA ASP A 25 -4.09 0.78 -19.19
C ASP A 25 -3.06 -0.11 -19.93
N ASP A 26 -1.87 0.41 -20.22
CA ASP A 26 -0.80 -0.33 -20.90
C ASP A 26 -0.09 -1.36 -20.02
N MET A 27 -0.22 -1.23 -18.69
CA MET A 27 0.23 -2.23 -17.72
C MET A 27 -0.85 -3.30 -17.44
N ALA A 28 -2.08 -3.14 -17.93
CA ALA A 28 -3.22 -3.94 -17.46
C ALA A 28 -3.17 -5.44 -17.82
N ASP A 29 -2.41 -5.82 -18.85
CA ASP A 29 -2.21 -7.21 -19.27
C ASP A 29 -0.91 -7.83 -18.70
N GLU A 30 -0.16 -7.14 -17.83
CA GLU A 30 1.14 -7.61 -17.31
C GLU A 30 1.05 -8.86 -16.41
N VAL A 31 2.01 -9.77 -16.59
CA VAL A 31 1.92 -11.14 -16.07
C VAL A 31 2.23 -11.17 -14.57
N GLY A 32 1.15 -11.31 -13.79
CA GLY A 32 1.20 -11.34 -12.33
C GLY A 32 1.14 -9.96 -11.69
N LEU A 33 0.66 -8.93 -12.40
CA LEU A 33 0.34 -7.62 -11.83
C LEU A 33 -0.58 -7.74 -10.60
N LEU A 34 -1.63 -8.57 -10.68
CA LEU A 34 -2.56 -8.79 -9.57
C LEU A 34 -1.88 -9.33 -8.30
N GLU A 35 -0.84 -10.16 -8.46
CA GLU A 35 -0.08 -10.76 -7.35
C GLU A 35 0.87 -9.75 -6.70
N VAL A 36 1.38 -8.76 -7.44
CA VAL A 36 2.22 -7.69 -6.87
C VAL A 36 1.41 -6.55 -6.28
N VAL A 37 0.17 -6.32 -6.75
CA VAL A 37 -0.82 -5.47 -6.06
C VAL A 37 -1.21 -6.09 -4.71
N ASP A 38 -1.48 -7.41 -4.69
CA ASP A 38 -1.78 -8.18 -3.48
C ASP A 38 -0.65 -8.06 -2.45
N LEU A 39 0.60 -8.38 -2.85
CA LEU A 39 1.78 -8.24 -2.00
C LEU A 39 2.04 -6.80 -1.51
N ALA A 40 1.80 -5.79 -2.34
CA ALA A 40 2.01 -4.40 -1.96
C ALA A 40 1.00 -3.93 -0.91
N ILE A 41 -0.30 -4.19 -1.12
CA ILE A 41 -1.35 -3.86 -0.14
C ILE A 41 -1.15 -4.65 1.16
N CYS A 42 -0.88 -5.95 1.07
CA CYS A 42 -0.54 -6.78 2.24
C CYS A 42 0.69 -6.23 2.98
N SER A 43 1.71 -5.70 2.29
CA SER A 43 2.90 -5.16 2.96
C SER A 43 2.60 -3.95 3.83
N PHE A 44 1.70 -3.05 3.41
CA PHE A 44 1.28 -1.90 4.21
C PHE A 44 0.41 -2.29 5.42
N ILE A 45 -0.41 -3.35 5.27
CA ILE A 45 -1.29 -3.85 6.34
C ILE A 45 -0.50 -4.68 7.37
N GLU A 46 0.44 -5.52 6.94
CA GLU A 46 1.03 -6.56 7.79
C GLU A 46 2.45 -6.26 8.29
N ASN A 47 3.19 -5.36 7.65
CA ASN A 47 4.60 -5.10 7.95
C ASN A 47 4.87 -3.70 8.55
N SER A 48 5.45 -3.70 9.75
CA SER A 48 5.90 -2.54 10.53
C SER A 48 7.45 -2.51 10.72
N ASP A 49 8.22 -3.15 9.83
CA ASP A 49 9.71 -3.10 9.80
C ASP A 49 10.27 -1.67 9.68
N ASP A 50 9.48 -0.72 9.17
CA ASP A 50 9.78 0.72 9.06
C ASP A 50 8.86 1.51 10.01
N GLU A 51 9.43 2.38 10.84
CA GLU A 51 8.67 3.10 11.89
C GLU A 51 7.65 4.10 11.32
N GLU A 52 7.86 4.62 10.10
CA GLU A 52 6.96 5.56 9.40
C GLU A 52 5.95 4.84 8.47
N SER A 53 5.99 3.50 8.37
CA SER A 53 5.00 2.69 7.63
C SER A 53 3.59 2.88 8.19
N PRO A 54 2.50 2.57 7.44
CA PRO A 54 1.14 2.75 7.95
C PRO A 54 0.85 1.93 9.22
N LEU A 55 1.41 0.72 9.32
CA LEU A 55 1.29 -0.10 10.52
C LEU A 55 2.21 0.41 11.64
N GLY A 56 3.47 0.76 11.33
CA GLY A 56 4.45 1.25 12.32
C GLY A 56 4.01 2.57 12.98
N LEU A 57 3.46 3.49 12.19
CA LEU A 57 2.97 4.79 12.63
C LEU A 57 1.71 4.69 13.53
N ILE A 58 0.93 3.61 13.40
CA ILE A 58 -0.18 3.29 14.31
C ILE A 58 0.31 2.48 15.52
N GLU A 59 1.29 1.58 15.34
CA GLU A 59 1.94 0.81 16.42
C GLU A 59 2.75 1.70 17.38
N ALA A 60 3.25 2.86 16.91
CA ALA A 60 4.02 3.83 17.69
C ALA A 60 3.19 4.73 18.63
N ASP A 61 1.95 5.09 18.26
CA ASP A 61 0.99 5.76 19.15
C ASP A 61 -0.46 5.32 18.84
N PRO A 62 -0.87 4.11 19.31
CA PRO A 62 -2.23 3.63 19.09
C PRO A 62 -3.31 4.55 19.68
N SER A 63 -2.96 5.34 20.71
CA SER A 63 -3.89 6.23 21.41
C SER A 63 -4.33 7.43 20.57
N ALA A 64 -3.55 7.79 19.55
CA ALA A 64 -3.92 8.80 18.56
C ALA A 64 -5.03 8.33 17.59
N TYR A 65 -5.30 7.02 17.54
CA TYR A 65 -6.21 6.38 16.58
C TYR A 65 -7.40 5.67 17.27
N ASP A 66 -7.80 6.15 18.45
CA ASP A 66 -8.88 5.61 19.30
C ASP A 66 -8.71 4.12 19.72
N LEU A 67 -7.50 3.56 19.60
CA LEU A 67 -7.16 2.20 20.07
C LEU A 67 -6.79 2.18 21.57
N SER A 68 -6.60 0.97 22.12
CA SER A 68 -6.12 0.79 23.51
C SER A 68 -4.61 1.04 23.65
N GLU A 69 -4.09 1.11 24.89
CA GLU A 69 -2.65 1.29 25.16
C GLU A 69 -1.80 0.06 24.75
N GLU A 70 -2.39 -1.13 24.69
CA GLU A 70 -1.76 -2.39 24.27
C GLU A 70 -2.72 -3.15 23.34
N PRO A 71 -2.90 -2.72 22.07
CA PRO A 71 -3.84 -3.33 21.13
C PRO A 71 -3.31 -4.67 20.60
N GLU A 72 -4.21 -5.59 20.26
CA GLU A 72 -3.83 -6.82 19.55
C GLU A 72 -3.43 -6.49 18.10
N ARG A 73 -2.58 -7.33 17.47
CA ARG A 73 -2.06 -7.05 16.12
C ARG A 73 -3.19 -6.89 15.09
N GLU A 74 -4.25 -7.69 15.24
CA GLU A 74 -5.46 -7.62 14.41
C GLU A 74 -6.19 -6.27 14.52
N GLU A 75 -6.14 -5.58 15.66
CA GLU A 75 -6.74 -4.24 15.85
C GLU A 75 -5.92 -3.15 15.14
N LEU A 76 -4.59 -3.21 15.26
CA LEU A 76 -3.67 -2.33 14.50
C LEU A 76 -3.88 -2.48 13.00
N GLN A 77 -3.97 -3.73 12.51
CA GLN A 77 -4.24 -3.99 11.10
C GLN A 77 -5.65 -3.53 10.66
N ALA A 78 -6.66 -3.65 11.53
CA ALA A 78 -8.00 -3.15 11.23
C ALA A 78 -7.99 -1.62 11.05
N ALA A 79 -7.28 -0.88 11.91
CA ALA A 79 -7.12 0.56 11.76
C ALA A 79 -6.46 0.94 10.42
N VAL A 80 -5.38 0.26 10.01
CA VAL A 80 -4.77 0.48 8.68
C VAL A 80 -5.78 0.27 7.54
N ARG A 81 -6.61 -0.78 7.61
CA ARG A 81 -7.65 -1.05 6.60
C ARG A 81 -8.77 0.00 6.62
N ASP A 82 -9.16 0.50 7.79
CA ASP A 82 -10.17 1.57 7.90
C ASP A 82 -9.65 2.88 7.27
N PHE A 83 -8.37 3.23 7.43
CA PHE A 83 -7.77 4.35 6.72
C PHE A 83 -7.68 4.12 5.19
N MET A 84 -7.37 2.90 4.73
CA MET A 84 -7.44 2.56 3.30
C MET A 84 -8.87 2.67 2.74
N ASN A 85 -9.89 2.49 3.57
CA ASN A 85 -11.31 2.63 3.21
C ASN A 85 -11.92 4.02 3.44
N ALA A 86 -11.14 5.02 3.88
CA ALA A 86 -11.64 6.36 4.21
C ALA A 86 -12.26 7.12 3.01
N GLY A 87 -12.01 6.65 1.78
CA GLY A 87 -12.60 7.19 0.55
C GLY A 87 -11.88 8.40 -0.06
N ASP A 88 -10.85 8.90 0.63
CA ASP A 88 -9.83 9.84 0.13
C ASP A 88 -8.48 9.15 -0.19
N SER A 89 -8.33 7.88 0.20
CA SER A 89 -7.12 7.07 0.04
C SER A 89 -6.92 6.54 -1.38
N THR A 90 -5.71 6.70 -1.94
CA THR A 90 -5.33 6.29 -3.29
C THR A 90 -4.12 5.36 -3.30
N PHE A 91 -4.15 4.34 -4.16
CA PHE A 91 -3.08 3.37 -4.36
C PHE A 91 -2.69 3.32 -5.84
N THR A 92 -1.52 3.86 -6.19
CA THR A 92 -1.13 4.18 -7.57
C THR A 92 0.14 3.45 -7.99
N LEU A 93 0.09 2.74 -9.11
CA LEU A 93 1.29 2.13 -9.71
C LEU A 93 2.20 3.21 -10.33
N ILE A 94 3.46 3.27 -9.89
CA ILE A 94 4.45 4.17 -10.47
C ILE A 94 5.05 3.61 -11.75
N THR A 95 5.18 4.48 -12.74
CA THR A 95 5.83 4.26 -14.03
C THR A 95 6.90 5.31 -14.29
N PRO A 96 7.79 5.14 -15.28
CA PRO A 96 8.73 6.18 -15.72
C PRO A 96 8.06 7.47 -16.24
N GLN A 97 6.72 7.49 -16.37
CA GLN A 97 5.91 8.62 -16.81
C GLN A 97 5.17 9.29 -15.64
N SER A 98 5.15 8.68 -14.44
CA SER A 98 4.52 9.23 -13.25
C SER A 98 5.25 10.50 -12.78
N PRO A 99 4.52 11.57 -12.37
CA PRO A 99 5.12 12.84 -12.00
C PRO A 99 5.92 12.79 -10.70
N ILE A 100 5.57 11.86 -9.81
CA ILE A 100 6.30 11.48 -8.60
C ILE A 100 7.09 10.20 -8.92
N GLN A 101 8.29 10.10 -8.38
CA GLN A 101 9.18 8.93 -8.45
C GLN A 101 9.56 8.57 -6.99
N PRO A 102 9.87 7.31 -6.67
CA PRO A 102 9.98 6.88 -5.28
C PRO A 102 11.22 7.45 -4.60
N ASP A 103 11.04 7.88 -3.35
CA ASP A 103 12.02 8.65 -2.58
C ASP A 103 13.30 7.84 -2.24
N GLY A 104 13.21 6.51 -2.20
CA GLY A 104 14.34 5.58 -2.03
C GLY A 104 15.23 5.39 -3.28
N GLY A 105 14.82 5.91 -4.44
CA GLY A 105 15.58 5.83 -5.69
C GLY A 105 15.50 4.48 -6.42
N GLU A 106 14.40 3.74 -6.22
CA GLU A 106 14.21 2.39 -6.74
C GLU A 106 14.14 2.30 -8.27
N SER A 107 14.74 1.24 -8.78
CA SER A 107 14.86 0.97 -10.22
C SER A 107 13.54 0.37 -10.74
N LEU A 108 12.65 1.18 -11.35
CA LEU A 108 11.36 0.71 -11.90
C LEU A 108 11.49 -0.41 -12.96
N ASP A 109 12.69 -0.64 -13.50
CA ASP A 109 13.08 -1.78 -14.33
C ASP A 109 13.11 -3.12 -13.55
N LYS A 110 13.49 -3.08 -12.27
CA LYS A 110 13.65 -4.24 -11.36
C LYS A 110 12.52 -4.42 -10.36
N TYR A 111 11.80 -3.34 -10.04
CA TYR A 111 10.76 -3.33 -9.02
C TYR A 111 9.41 -2.91 -9.63
N TRP A 112 8.33 -3.45 -9.09
CA TRP A 112 7.05 -2.76 -9.05
C TRP A 112 7.10 -1.83 -7.85
N VAL A 113 6.64 -0.59 -8.01
CA VAL A 113 6.60 0.39 -6.93
C VAL A 113 5.24 1.06 -6.94
N PHE A 114 4.59 1.06 -5.78
CA PHE A 114 3.26 1.62 -5.58
C PHE A 114 3.33 2.75 -4.57
N LEU A 115 2.68 3.87 -4.89
CA LEU A 115 2.40 4.94 -3.94
C LEU A 115 1.07 4.64 -3.26
N LEU A 116 1.04 4.74 -1.94
CA LEU A 116 -0.17 4.84 -1.13
C LEU A 116 -0.20 6.23 -0.48
N GLU A 117 -1.30 6.94 -0.68
CA GLU A 117 -1.61 8.19 0.00
C GLU A 117 -2.92 7.99 0.77
N MET A 118 -2.94 8.35 2.05
CA MET A 118 -4.12 8.23 2.92
C MET A 118 -4.27 9.52 3.75
N PRO A 119 -4.85 10.59 3.17
CA PRO A 119 -4.84 11.92 3.78
C PRO A 119 -5.55 11.98 5.14
N SER A 120 -6.52 11.08 5.37
CA SER A 120 -7.19 10.91 6.66
C SER A 120 -6.35 10.24 7.76
N LEU A 121 -5.25 9.54 7.41
CA LEU A 121 -4.26 9.05 8.39
C LEU A 121 -3.18 10.11 8.65
N SER A 122 -2.46 10.53 7.60
CA SER A 122 -1.42 11.55 7.73
C SER A 122 -1.01 12.16 6.37
N GLY A 123 -0.11 13.14 6.40
CA GLY A 123 0.50 13.73 5.21
C GLY A 123 1.69 12.96 4.62
N HIS A 124 1.92 11.70 5.02
CA HIS A 124 2.99 10.87 4.45
C HIS A 124 2.66 10.39 3.03
N ARG A 125 3.70 10.24 2.21
CA ARG A 125 3.72 9.27 1.10
C ARG A 125 4.19 7.93 1.64
N TRP A 126 3.45 6.86 1.37
CA TRP A 126 3.87 5.50 1.68
C TRP A 126 4.22 4.74 0.41
N TRP A 127 5.36 4.07 0.43
CA TRP A 127 5.94 3.39 -0.74
C TRP A 127 5.98 1.89 -0.50
N ALA A 128 5.34 1.10 -1.38
CA ALA A 128 5.47 -0.36 -1.38
C ALA A 128 6.29 -0.82 -2.59
N VAL A 129 7.35 -1.57 -2.32
CA VAL A 129 8.34 -2.00 -3.32
C VAL A 129 8.30 -3.52 -3.43
N VAL A 130 8.05 -4.06 -4.63
CA VAL A 130 7.96 -5.51 -4.88
C VAL A 130 8.90 -5.92 -6.02
N ASN A 131 9.92 -6.72 -5.70
CA ASN A 131 10.94 -7.17 -6.65
C ASN A 131 10.36 -8.07 -7.77
N LYS A 132 10.58 -7.68 -9.04
CA LYS A 132 10.06 -8.37 -10.24
C LYS A 132 10.59 -9.79 -10.42
N HIS A 133 11.72 -10.14 -9.83
CA HIS A 133 12.38 -11.45 -9.99
C HIS A 133 12.31 -12.34 -8.74
N LYS A 134 12.06 -11.75 -7.57
CA LYS A 134 11.99 -12.44 -6.28
C LYS A 134 10.90 -11.79 -5.43
N ARG A 135 9.63 -12.10 -5.67
CA ARG A 135 8.48 -11.41 -5.03
C ARG A 135 8.47 -11.42 -3.49
N SER A 136 9.14 -12.37 -2.84
CA SER A 136 9.39 -12.38 -1.38
C SER A 136 10.50 -11.42 -0.91
N ASP A 137 10.92 -10.52 -1.78
CA ASP A 137 11.85 -9.40 -1.57
C ASP A 137 11.02 -8.13 -1.74
N SER A 138 10.09 -7.94 -0.80
CA SER A 138 9.10 -6.86 -0.78
C SER A 138 9.06 -6.19 0.58
N TYR A 139 8.96 -4.88 0.59
CA TYR A 139 8.99 -4.03 1.78
C TYR A 139 8.16 -2.76 1.54
N ASN A 140 7.85 -2.04 2.62
CA ASN A 140 7.22 -0.73 2.55
C ASN A 140 7.94 0.28 3.47
N TYR A 141 7.74 1.58 3.22
CA TYR A 141 8.26 2.66 4.07
C TYR A 141 7.42 3.95 3.94
N GLY A 142 7.50 4.84 4.93
CA GLY A 142 6.88 6.18 4.91
C GLY A 142 7.88 7.32 4.69
N ILE A 143 7.43 8.41 4.06
CA ILE A 143 8.17 9.69 3.94
C ILE A 143 7.20 10.88 4.14
N ILE A 144 7.60 11.85 4.98
CA ILE A 144 6.90 13.13 5.20
C ILE A 144 7.61 14.27 4.44
N GLU A 145 6.85 15.24 3.91
CA GLU A 145 7.35 16.46 3.24
C GLU A 145 7.20 17.75 4.07
#